data_AF-A0A1N6N8L7-F1
#
_entry.id   AF-A0A1N6N8L7-F1
#
_cell.length_a   1.000
_cell.length_b   1.000
_cell.length_c   1.000
_cell.angle_alpha   90.00
_cell.angle_beta   90.00
_cell.angle_gamma   90.00
#
_symmetry.space_group_name_H-M   'P 1'
#
loop_
_entity.id
_entity.type
_entity.pdbx_description
1 polymer ?
#
loop_
_entity_poly.entity_id
_entity_poly.type
_entity_poly.pdbx_seq_one_letter_code
_entity_poly.pdbx_strand_id
1 'polypeptide(L)' 'MCCLSLLYSDEALDIISEQTINLLFTAIQKPGKHSGVDVAQVVADPLPKAGITIASGKLATAEIDLPA' A
#
# COMPACT_ATOMS: atom_id res chain seq x y z
N MET A 1 -18.46 -8.52 -0.36
CA MET A 1 -17.24 -7.72 -0.11
C MET A 1 -16.08 -8.46 -0.76
N CYS A 2 -15.55 -7.94 -1.86
CA CYS A 2 -14.45 -8.57 -2.59
C CYS A 2 -13.12 -8.06 -2.02
N CYS A 3 -12.23 -8.96 -1.62
CA CYS A 3 -10.91 -8.59 -1.09
C CYS A 3 -9.86 -9.03 -2.10
N LEU A 4 -9.08 -8.09 -2.61
CA LEU A 4 -8.01 -8.35 -3.58
C LEU A 4 -6.65 -8.10 -2.92
N SER A 5 -5.76 -9.08 -3.00
CA SER A 5 -4.40 -8.98 -2.47
C SER A 5 -3.40 -8.97 -3.62
N LEU A 6 -2.58 -7.93 -3.70
CA LEU A 6 -1.60 -7.73 -4.77
C LEU A 6 -0.20 -7.63 -4.19
N LEU A 7 0.77 -8.20 -4.89
CA LEU A 7 2.18 -8.15 -4.49
C LEU A 7 2.80 -6.78 -4.83
N TYR A 8 2.46 -6.22 -5.99
CA TYR A 8 2.99 -4.95 -6.49
C TYR A 8 1.99 -3.81 -6.29
N SER A 9 2.49 -2.59 -6.12
CA SER A 9 1.65 -1.39 -6.06
C SER A 9 1.15 -0.97 -7.44
N ASP A 10 1.93 -1.22 -8.49
CA ASP A 10 1.61 -0.86 -9.86
C ASP A 10 0.29 -1.53 -10.31
N GLU A 11 0.13 -2.82 -10.05
CA GLU A 11 -1.11 -3.57 -10.31
C GLU A 11 -2.31 -3.02 -9.53
N ALA A 12 -2.08 -2.48 -8.33
CA ALA A 12 -3.15 -1.91 -7.53
C ALA A 12 -3.71 -0.66 -8.19
N LEU A 13 -2.83 0.18 -8.75
CA LEU A 13 -3.22 1.44 -9.39
C LEU A 13 -4.09 1.20 -10.64
N ASP A 14 -3.78 0.18 -11.43
CA ASP A 14 -4.59 -0.19 -12.60
C ASP A 14 -6.03 -0.56 -12.17
N ILE A 15 -6.17 -1.31 -11.07
CA ILE A 15 -7.46 -1.80 -10.59
C ILE A 15 -8.27 -0.73 -9.85
N ILE A 16 -7.60 0.15 -9.09
CA ILE A 16 -8.22 1.29 -8.41
C ILE A 16 -8.96 2.18 -9.42
N SER A 17 -8.45 2.29 -10.64
CA SER A 17 -9.08 3.10 -11.69
C SER A 17 -10.44 2.56 -12.16
N GLU A 18 -10.70 1.27 -11.97
CA GLU A 18 -11.89 0.58 -12.48
C GLU A 18 -12.93 0.24 -11.40
N GLN A 19 -12.56 0.31 -10.11
CA GLN A 19 -13.39 -0.20 -9.01
C GLN A 19 -13.51 0.79 -7.84
N THR A 20 -14.67 0.79 -7.16
CA THR A 20 -14.85 1.54 -5.91
C THR A 20 -14.25 0.76 -4.73
N ILE A 21 -13.31 1.39 -4.02
CA ILE A 21 -12.65 0.80 -2.84
C ILE A 21 -13.20 1.43 -1.57
N ASN A 22 -13.67 0.60 -0.64
CA ASN A 22 -14.12 1.05 0.68
C ASN A 22 -13.00 1.03 1.73
N LEU A 23 -12.00 0.15 1.56
CA LEU A 23 -10.92 -0.06 2.52
C LEU A 23 -9.64 -0.48 1.79
N LEU A 24 -8.54 0.23 2.03
CA LEU A 24 -7.20 -0.05 1.52
C LEU A 24 -6.27 -0.42 2.68
N PHE A 25 -5.63 -1.58 2.58
CA PHE A 25 -4.48 -1.96 3.40
C PHE A 25 -3.24 -2.05 2.52
N THR A 26 -2.18 -1.33 2.87
CA THR A 26 -0.94 -1.34 2.09
C THR A 26 0.28 -1.20 2.98
N ALA A 27 1.38 -1.86 2.60
CA ALA A 27 2.67 -1.67 3.26
C ALA A 27 3.40 -0.50 2.60
N ILE A 28 4.15 0.30 3.35
CA ILE A 28 4.94 1.41 2.78
C ILE A 28 5.85 0.88 1.67
N GLN A 29 6.62 -0.16 1.99
CA GLN A 29 7.55 -0.75 1.04
C GLN A 29 6.89 -1.94 0.34
N LYS A 30 6.75 -1.84 -0.97
CA LYS A 30 6.35 -2.93 -1.87
C LYS A 30 7.34 -2.98 -3.03
N PRO A 31 7.58 -4.16 -3.63
CA PRO A 31 8.34 -4.23 -4.86
C PRO A 31 7.59 -3.49 -5.98
N GLY A 32 8.32 -2.92 -6.94
CA GLY A 32 7.76 -2.17 -8.07
C GLY A 32 8.23 -0.72 -8.12
N LYS A 33 7.59 0.08 -8.99
CA LYS A 33 7.91 1.50 -9.15
C LYS A 33 7.25 2.35 -8.08
N HIS A 34 6.04 1.97 -7.67
CA HIS A 34 5.26 2.70 -6.68
C HIS A 34 5.36 2.03 -5.30
N SER A 35 5.42 2.85 -4.26
CA SER A 35 5.30 2.46 -2.86
C SER A 35 3.84 2.25 -2.47
N GLY A 36 3.57 1.73 -1.28
CA GLY A 36 2.19 1.72 -0.77
C GLY A 36 1.64 3.10 -0.44
N VAL A 37 2.53 4.08 -0.18
CA VAL A 37 2.12 5.46 0.07
C VAL A 37 1.60 6.11 -1.21
N ASP A 38 2.24 5.86 -2.35
CA ASP A 38 1.78 6.36 -3.65
C ASP A 38 0.36 5.87 -3.97
N VAL A 39 0.10 4.58 -3.71
CA VAL A 39 -1.23 3.98 -3.85
C VAL A 39 -2.26 4.65 -2.94
N ALA A 40 -1.88 4.88 -1.67
CA ALA A 40 -2.76 5.55 -0.71
C ALA A 40 -3.12 6.98 -1.14
N GLN A 41 -2.16 7.73 -1.70
CA GLN A 41 -2.42 9.08 -2.22
C GLN A 41 -3.39 9.05 -3.39
N VAL A 42 -3.21 8.13 -4.33
CA VAL A 42 -4.11 7.97 -5.48
C VAL A 42 -5.52 7.57 -5.07
N VAL A 43 -5.70 6.82 -3.98
CA VAL A 43 -7.02 6.47 -3.44
C VAL A 43 -7.66 7.61 -2.66
N ALA A 44 -6.88 8.39 -1.92
CA ALA A 44 -7.40 9.42 -1.03
C ALA A 44 -8.15 10.55 -1.76
N ASP A 45 -7.65 10.97 -2.94
CA ASP A 45 -8.20 12.09 -3.70
C ASP A 45 -9.62 11.80 -4.28
N PRO A 46 -9.84 10.72 -5.05
CA PRO A 46 -11.15 10.42 -5.61
C PRO A 46 -12.11 9.75 -4.61
N LEU A 47 -11.60 9.12 -3.54
CA LEU A 47 -12.40 8.33 -2.59
C LEU A 47 -12.18 8.80 -1.14
N PRO A 48 -12.60 10.02 -0.77
CA PRO A 48 -12.35 10.57 0.57
C PRO A 48 -13.04 9.82 1.72
N LYS A 49 -13.96 8.89 1.41
CA LYS A 49 -14.62 8.02 2.39
C LYS A 49 -13.96 6.64 2.55
N ALA A 50 -12.96 6.32 1.72
CA ALA A 50 -12.25 5.05 1.85
C ALA A 50 -11.44 5.05 3.15
N GLY A 51 -11.55 3.97 3.92
CA GLY A 51 -10.62 3.74 5.02
C GLY A 51 -9.25 3.38 4.45
N ILE A 52 -8.19 4.04 4.90
CA ILE A 52 -6.81 3.75 4.46
C ILE A 52 -5.98 3.40 5.68
N THR A 53 -5.37 2.22 5.67
CA THR A 53 -4.39 1.79 6.68
C THR A 53 -3.07 1.50 5.98
N ILE A 54 -2.05 2.27 6.34
CA ILE A 54 -0.69 2.07 5.84
C ILE A 54 0.13 1.41 6.94
N ALA A 55 0.59 0.19 6.67
CA ALA A 55 1.49 -0.52 7.56
C ALA A 55 2.95 -0.16 7.24
N SER A 56 3.68 0.30 8.24
CA SER A 56 5.11 0.49 8.15
C SER A 56 5.82 -0.72 8.77
N GLY A 57 6.78 -1.28 8.05
CA GLY A 57 7.62 -2.38 8.50
C GLY A 57 8.93 -2.40 7.72
N LYS A 58 9.98 -2.96 8.32
CA LYS A 58 11.26 -3.19 7.65
C LYS A 58 11.14 -4.44 6.79
N LEU A 59 11.30 -4.32 5.47
CA LEU A 59 11.38 -5.50 4.56
C LEU A 59 12.65 -6.32 4.78
N ALA A 60 13.73 -5.66 5.23
CA ALA A 60 14.96 -6.31 5.66
C ALA A 60 15.27 -5.86 7.09
N THR A 61 15.47 -6.83 7.99
CA THR A 61 16.29 -6.61 9.17
C THR A 61 17.69 -6.24 8.69
N ALA A 62 17.97 -4.95 8.47
CA ALA A 62 19.35 -4.52 8.64
C ALA A 62 19.71 -4.91 10.07
N GLU A 63 20.70 -5.79 10.23
CA GLU A 63 21.28 -6.13 11.53
C GLU A 63 21.49 -4.80 12.25
N ILE A 64 20.69 -4.58 13.29
CA ILE A 64 20.95 -3.49 14.21
C ILE A 64 22.11 -4.03 15.02
N ASP A 65 23.32 -3.59 14.69
CA ASP A 65 24.49 -3.84 15.51
C ASP A 65 24.27 -3.06 16.81
N LEU A 66 23.61 -3.70 17.76
CA LEU A 66 23.39 -3.16 19.09
C LEU A 66 24.77 -3.11 19.75
N PRO A 67 25.24 -1.95 20.23
CA PRO A 67 26.49 -1.88 20.96
C PRO A 67 26.42 -2.80 22.19
N ALA A 68 27.47 -3.62 22.36
CA ALA A 68 27.64 -4.54 23.47
C ALA A 68 27.71 -3.83 24.84
#